data_AF-A0A2K2FLQ9-F1
#
_entry.id   AF-A0A2K2FLQ9-F1
#
_cell.length_a   1.000
_cell.length_b   1.000
_cell.length_c   1.000
_cell.angle_alpha   90.00
_cell.angle_beta   90.00
_cell.angle_gamma   90.00
#
_symmetry.space_group_name_H-M   'P 1'
#
loop_
_entity.id
_entity.type
_entity.pdbx_description
1 polymer ?
#
loop_
_entity_poly.entity_id
_entity_poly.type
_entity_poly.pdbx_seq_one_letter_code
_entity_poly.pdbx_strand_id
1 'polypeptide(L)' 'MYYRLWDAYWRSYRINSEVAIQIALQQVPGQVIKVELDYENGILVYEIDIRTPSGIYEVHVNAVTGQILKIEIDDDWI' A
#
# COMPACT_ATOMS: atom_id res chain seq x y z
N MET A 1 3.23 -25.67 -13.13
CA MET A 1 3.38 -25.11 -11.77
C MET A 1 4.68 -24.29 -11.75
N TYR A 2 4.61 -22.99 -12.08
CA TYR A 2 5.78 -22.13 -12.43
C TYR A 2 5.86 -20.83 -11.60
N TYR A 3 5.28 -20.79 -10.39
CA TYR A 3 5.14 -19.54 -9.63
C TYR A 3 6.28 -19.24 -8.64
N ARG A 4 7.20 -20.17 -8.35
CA ARG A 4 8.20 -19.95 -7.28
C ARG A 4 9.33 -18.95 -7.62
N LEU A 5 9.52 -18.61 -8.90
CA LEU A 5 10.60 -17.70 -9.32
C LEU A 5 10.13 -16.25 -9.42
N TRP A 6 8.87 -16.02 -9.81
CA TRP A 6 8.30 -14.69 -9.86
C TRP A 6 8.20 -14.16 -8.41
N ASP A 7 7.51 -14.88 -7.50
CA ASP A 7 7.75 -14.97 -6.04
C ASP A 7 8.86 -14.08 -5.44
N ALA A 8 10.07 -14.50 -5.83
CA ALA A 8 11.31 -14.12 -5.19
C ALA A 8 11.95 -12.90 -5.85
N TYR A 9 11.78 -12.73 -7.17
CA TYR A 9 12.48 -11.67 -7.92
C TYR A 9 12.00 -10.27 -7.52
N TRP A 10 10.69 -10.06 -7.36
CA TRP A 10 10.17 -8.75 -6.95
C TRP A 10 10.28 -8.51 -5.45
N ARG A 11 10.40 -9.57 -4.64
CA ARG A 11 10.64 -9.45 -3.20
C ARG A 11 12.00 -8.77 -2.90
N SER A 12 12.97 -8.92 -3.80
CA SER A 12 14.29 -8.28 -3.69
C SER A 12 14.32 -6.82 -4.20
N TYR A 13 13.28 -6.33 -4.87
CA TYR A 13 13.29 -4.99 -5.52
C TYR A 13 12.17 -4.06 -5.04
N ARG A 14 11.53 -4.39 -3.91
CA ARG A 14 10.46 -3.58 -3.34
C ARG A 14 10.75 -3.26 -1.87
N ILE A 15 10.25 -2.12 -1.41
CA ILE A 15 10.12 -1.88 0.02
C ILE A 15 9.19 -2.94 0.62
N ASN A 16 9.42 -3.33 1.87
CA ASN A 16 8.48 -4.21 2.56
C ASN A 16 7.24 -3.43 3.01
N SER A 17 6.20 -4.15 3.41
CA SER A 17 4.93 -3.54 3.85
C SER A 17 5.09 -2.65 5.08
N GLU A 18 6.03 -2.94 5.99
CA GLU A 18 6.24 -2.12 7.19
C GLU A 18 6.77 -0.72 6.85
N VAL A 19 7.69 -0.63 5.87
CA VAL A 19 8.16 0.66 5.35
C VAL A 19 7.01 1.40 4.67
N ALA A 20 6.19 0.71 3.85
CA ALA A 20 5.04 1.33 3.20
C ALA A 20 4.02 1.87 4.22
N ILE A 21 3.73 1.10 5.28
CA ILE A 21 2.88 1.52 6.41
C ILE A 21 3.44 2.78 7.08
N GLN A 22 4.74 2.83 7.34
CA GLN A 22 5.36 4.02 7.95
C GLN A 22 5.21 5.26 7.06
N ILE A 23 5.41 5.11 5.76
CA ILE A 23 5.24 6.20 4.79
C ILE A 23 3.77 6.67 4.77
N ALA A 24 2.81 5.74 4.74
CA ALA A 24 1.39 6.07 4.74
C ALA A 24 0.97 6.76 6.06
N LEU A 25 1.41 6.25 7.21
CA LEU A 25 1.11 6.83 8.54
C LEU A 25 1.73 8.21 8.75
N GLN A 26 2.82 8.55 8.05
CA GLN A 26 3.36 9.91 8.04
C GLN A 26 2.44 10.91 7.33
N GLN A 27 1.64 10.46 6.36
CA GLN A 27 0.67 11.30 5.64
C GLN A 27 -0.69 11.31 6.34
N VAL A 28 -1.17 10.14 6.75
CA VAL A 28 -2.46 9.95 7.40
C VAL A 28 -2.26 9.22 8.73
N PRO A 29 -2.18 9.95 9.86
CA PRO A 29 -2.11 9.32 11.17
C PRO A 29 -3.41 8.61 11.51
N GLY A 30 -3.33 7.33 11.91
CA GLY A 30 -4.49 6.56 12.30
C GLY A 30 -4.17 5.10 12.58
N GLN A 31 -5.21 4.27 12.54
CA GLN A 31 -5.08 2.82 12.69
C GLN A 31 -5.08 2.17 11.32
N VAL A 32 -3.97 1.51 10.95
CA VAL A 32 -3.95 0.65 9.76
C VAL A 32 -4.87 -0.54 9.97
N ILE A 33 -5.84 -0.71 9.08
CA ILE A 33 -6.84 -1.79 9.15
C ILE A 33 -6.69 -2.81 8.01
N LYS A 34 -6.03 -2.42 6.91
CA LYS A 34 -5.77 -3.29 5.75
C LYS A 34 -4.46 -2.89 5.08
N VAL A 35 -3.74 -3.89 4.57
CA VAL A 35 -2.54 -3.69 3.74
C VAL A 35 -2.55 -4.74 2.66
N GLU A 36 -2.67 -4.31 1.42
CA GLU A 36 -2.61 -5.17 0.25
C GLU A 36 -1.49 -4.72 -0.68
N LEU A 37 -1.04 -5.66 -1.51
CA LEU A 37 -0.02 -5.41 -2.51
C LEU A 37 -0.60 -5.84 -3.84
N ASP A 38 -0.80 -4.87 -4.73
CA ASP A 38 -1.35 -5.11 -6.04
C ASP A 38 -0.39 -4.66 -7.15
N TYR A 39 -0.65 -5.12 -8.37
CA TYR A 39 0.07 -4.76 -9.57
C TYR A 39 -0.85 -4.05 -10.54
N GLU A 40 -0.83 -2.72 -10.49
CA GLU A 40 -1.69 -1.86 -11.29
C GLU A 40 -0.87 -1.10 -12.33
N ASN A 41 -1.36 -1.04 -13.57
CA ASN A 41 -0.77 -0.22 -14.65
C ASN A 41 0.75 -0.41 -14.87
N GLY A 42 1.27 -1.61 -14.58
CA GLY A 42 2.69 -1.92 -14.76
C GLY A 42 3.60 -1.57 -13.57
N ILE A 43 3.02 -1.14 -12.45
CA ILE A 43 3.76 -0.86 -11.21
C ILE A 43 3.19 -1.67 -10.06
N LEU A 44 4.05 -1.96 -9.08
CA LEU A 44 3.66 -2.63 -7.86
C LEU A 44 3.27 -1.57 -6.83
N VAL A 45 2.10 -1.69 -6.22
CA VAL A 45 1.50 -0.68 -5.34
C VAL A 45 1.08 -1.34 -4.03
N TYR A 46 1.43 -0.71 -2.91
CA TYR A 46 0.84 -1.01 -1.62
C TYR A 46 -0.41 -0.15 -1.44
N GLU A 47 -1.55 -0.79 -1.20
CA GLU A 47 -2.80 -0.16 -0.80
C GLU A 47 -2.94 -0.31 0.72
N ILE A 48 -3.09 0.82 1.41
CA ILE A 48 -3.09 0.87 2.87
C ILE A 48 -4.32 1.63 3.33
N ASP A 49 -5.24 0.91 3.98
CA ASP A 49 -6.43 1.52 4.57
C ASP A 49 -6.15 1.93 6.00
N ILE A 50 -6.39 3.21 6.28
CA ILE A 50 -6.15 3.84 7.58
C ILE A 50 -7.46 4.37 8.11
N ARG A 51 -7.93 3.77 9.19
CA ARG A 51 -9.07 4.27 9.95
C ARG A 51 -8.65 5.50 10.77
N THR A 52 -9.37 6.59 10.54
CA THR A 52 -9.25 7.85 11.27
C THR A 52 -10.61 8.24 11.87
N PRO A 53 -10.67 9.25 12.76
CA PRO A 53 -11.95 9.79 13.22
C PRO A 53 -12.84 10.37 12.12
N SER A 54 -12.27 10.71 10.96
CA SER A 54 -12.97 11.35 9.83
C SER A 54 -13.42 10.37 8.75
N GLY A 55 -13.08 9.08 8.88
CA GLY A 55 -13.35 8.07 7.86
C GLY A 55 -12.17 7.13 7.66
N ILE A 56 -12.30 6.25 6.65
CA ILE A 56 -11.22 5.39 6.19
C ILE A 56 -10.52 6.11 5.04
N TYR A 57 -9.21 6.22 5.14
CA TYR A 57 -8.38 6.74 4.06
C TYR A 57 -7.63 5.59 3.41
N GLU A 58 -7.70 5.52 2.09
CA GLU A 58 -6.91 4.61 1.28
C GLU A 58 -5.66 5.36 0.78
N VAL A 59 -4.49 4.81 1.08
CA VAL A 59 -3.19 5.38 0.69
C VAL A 59 -2.47 4.41 -0.24
N HIS A 60 -2.21 4.85 -1.47
CA HIS A 60 -1.45 4.09 -2.46
C HIS A 60 0.01 4.49 -2.43
N VAL A 61 0.90 3.52 -2.21
CA VAL A 61 2.35 3.72 -2.13
C VAL A 61 3.04 2.87 -3.19
N ASN A 62 3.86 3.48 -4.04
CA ASN A 62 4.68 2.75 -5.00
C ASN A 62 5.63 1.80 -4.25
N ALA A 63 5.49 0.49 -4.48
CA ALA A 63 6.23 -0.53 -3.75
C ALA A 63 7.72 -0.57 -4.11
N VAL A 64 8.14 0.02 -5.22
CA VAL A 64 9.57 0.10 -5.61
C VAL A 64 10.23 1.34 -5.03
N THR A 65 9.56 2.50 -5.08
CA THR A 65 10.17 3.79 -4.75
C THR A 65 9.77 4.35 -3.40
N GLY A 66 8.66 3.88 -2.81
CA GLY A 66 8.04 4.47 -1.62
C GLY A 66 7.29 5.78 -1.88
N GLN A 67 7.12 6.19 -3.15
CA GLN A 67 6.38 7.39 -3.49
C GLN A 67 4.88 7.23 -3.22
N ILE A 68 4.25 8.22 -2.58
CA ILE A 68 2.79 8.31 -2.49
C ILE A 68 2.22 8.60 -3.87
N LEU A 69 1.35 7.71 -4.34
CA LEU A 69 0.67 7.82 -5.62
C LEU A 69 -0.72 8.44 -5.48
N LYS A 70 -1.43 8.08 -4.40
CA LYS A 70 -2.81 8.50 -4.15
C LYS A 70 -3.11 8.53 -2.66
N ILE A 71 -3.97 9.45 -2.25
CA ILE A 71 -4.61 9.47 -0.94
C ILE A 71 -6.06 9.86 -1.18
N GLU A 72 -7.00 9.00 -0.79
CA GLU A 72 -8.43 9.28 -0.91
C GLU A 72 -9.19 8.76 0.31
N ILE A 73 -10.42 9.24 0.49
CA ILE A 73 -11.35 8.68 1.48
C ILE A 73 -12.04 7.51 0.79
N ASP A 74 -12.03 6.35 1.43
CA ASP A 74 -12.76 5.17 0.97
C ASP A 74 -14.25 5.37 1.28
N ASP A 75 -15.01 5.68 0.23
CA ASP A 75 -16.45 5.94 0.29
C ASP A 75 -17.29 4.64 0.32
N ASP A 76 -16.70 3.45 0.13
CA ASP A 76 -17.45 2.18 0.06
C ASP A 76 -18.06 1.76 1.43
N TRP A 77 -17.59 2.36 2.53
CA TRP A 77 -18.06 2.09 3.89
C TRP A 77 -19.06 3.12 4.47
N ILE A 78 -19.48 4.13 3.68
CA ILE A 78 -20.39 5.21 4.14
C ILE A 78 -21.86 4.94 3.80
#